data_AF-Q79CC3-F1
#
_entry.id   AF-Q79CC3-F1
#
_cell.length_a   1.000
_cell.length_b   1.000
_cell.length_c   1.000
_cell.angle_alpha   90.00
_cell.angle_beta   90.00
_cell.angle_gamma   90.00
#
_symmetry.space_group_name_H-M   'P 1'
#
loop_
_entity.id
_entity.type
_entity.pdbx_description
1 polymer ?
#
loop_
_entity_poly.entity_id
_entity_poly.type
_entity_poly.pdbx_seq_one_letter_code
_entity_poly.pdbx_strand_id
1 'polypeptide(L)'
;NNSNPPDAMLRNGDAIEVKKIESKDSALALNSSHPKSKLSVDDSMLTKACKDAEKWEEKDIIYIVGVVDKKKNLKHLAMVYGIDYCADAECYLKIKNQIKEGIGNIGGIQFAETKELGRVNRIDPLNITYLRVRGMWGIENPWFVFNYIYQRNMEKSFNFMAIINEDKWNSFNNTDKLLAIQDSKLAISDIKIKNPNNPARLRNAKLITYHL
;
A
#
# COMPACT_ATOMS: atom_id res chain seq x y z
N ASN A 1 10.15 10.37 -3.59
CA ASN A 1 10.29 9.50 -4.78
C ASN A 1 8.95 9.56 -5.51
N ASN A 2 8.81 10.30 -6.62
CA ASN A 2 7.47 10.69 -7.11
C ASN A 2 6.74 9.60 -7.93
N SER A 3 7.37 8.45 -8.19
CA SER A 3 6.83 7.52 -9.21
C SER A 3 7.05 6.04 -8.93
N ASN A 4 7.93 5.67 -8.00
CA ASN A 4 8.24 4.27 -7.73
C ASN A 4 8.16 4.02 -6.21
N PRO A 5 7.38 3.06 -5.71
CA PRO A 5 7.49 2.67 -4.31
C PRO A 5 8.87 2.05 -4.02
N PRO A 6 9.33 2.04 -2.76
CA PRO A 6 8.76 2.77 -1.63
C PRO A 6 9.14 4.26 -1.66
N ASP A 7 8.40 5.06 -0.90
CA ASP A 7 8.73 6.47 -0.66
C ASP A 7 10.02 6.64 0.16
N ALA A 8 10.23 5.76 1.14
CA ALA A 8 11.43 5.71 1.98
C ALA A 8 11.73 4.29 2.48
N MET A 9 12.94 4.08 2.99
CA MET A 9 13.36 2.84 3.65
C MET A 9 14.12 3.18 4.93
N LEU A 10 13.79 2.50 6.02
CA LEU A 10 14.60 2.52 7.23
C LEU A 10 15.83 1.64 7.02
N ARG A 11 17.01 2.14 7.40
CA ARG A 11 18.25 1.35 7.36
C ARG A 11 18.09 0.10 8.22
N ASN A 12 18.38 -1.06 7.66
CA ASN A 12 18.16 -2.37 8.29
C ASN A 12 16.72 -2.58 8.82
N GLY A 13 15.73 -1.91 8.23
CA GLY A 13 14.35 -1.97 8.67
C GLY A 13 13.36 -2.00 7.52
N ASP A 14 12.14 -1.57 7.82
CA ASP A 14 11.00 -1.65 6.91
C ASP A 14 11.01 -0.55 5.85
N ALA A 15 10.32 -0.82 4.75
CA ALA A 15 10.00 0.17 3.74
C ALA A 15 8.74 0.95 4.12
N ILE A 16 8.63 2.19 3.64
CA ILE A 16 7.54 3.11 3.96
C ILE A 16 6.91 3.59 2.66
N GLU A 17 5.59 3.43 2.56
CA GLU A 17 4.77 3.99 1.49
C GLU A 17 3.81 5.02 2.08
N VAL A 18 3.89 6.27 1.62
CA VAL A 18 3.09 7.37 2.16
C VAL A 18 1.97 7.72 1.18
N LYS A 19 0.75 7.88 1.70
CA LYS A 19 -0.39 8.38 0.92
C LYS A 19 -1.04 9.55 1.63
N LYS A 20 -1.38 10.57 0.85
CA LYS A 20 -2.12 11.76 1.29
C LYS A 20 -3.46 11.79 0.57
N ILE A 21 -4.54 11.88 1.32
CA ILE A 21 -5.89 12.13 0.79
C ILE A 21 -6.49 13.38 1.43
N GLU A 22 -7.33 14.09 0.68
CA GLU A 22 -8.00 15.32 1.15
C GLU A 22 -9.47 15.07 1.49
N SER A 23 -10.06 14.03 0.91
CA SER A 23 -11.37 13.52 1.31
C SER A 23 -11.18 12.26 2.16
N LYS A 24 -11.77 12.29 3.37
CA LYS A 24 -11.58 11.31 4.44
C LYS A 24 -12.02 9.88 4.09
N ASP A 25 -12.84 9.72 3.05
CA ASP A 25 -13.43 8.45 2.62
C ASP A 25 -12.94 8.04 1.22
N SER A 26 -11.97 8.76 0.64
CA SER A 26 -11.43 8.42 -0.68
C SER A 26 -10.58 7.16 -0.65
N ALA A 27 -10.68 6.36 -1.70
CA ALA A 27 -9.72 5.30 -1.99
C ALA A 27 -8.33 5.89 -2.31
N LEU A 28 -7.31 5.06 -2.18
CA LEU A 28 -5.92 5.40 -2.49
C LEU A 28 -5.59 4.98 -3.92
N ALA A 29 -5.11 5.94 -4.71
CA ALA A 29 -4.54 5.64 -6.02
C ALA A 29 -3.11 5.11 -5.88
N LEU A 30 -2.85 3.97 -6.50
CA LEU A 30 -1.53 3.35 -6.62
C LEU A 30 -1.09 3.45 -8.08
N ASN A 31 -0.26 4.46 -8.33
CA ASN A 31 0.25 4.73 -9.66
C ASN A 31 1.30 3.68 -10.03
N SER A 32 1.20 3.16 -11.26
CA SER A 32 2.22 2.32 -11.92
C SER A 32 2.51 0.95 -11.30
N SER A 33 1.97 0.60 -10.12
CA SER A 33 2.17 -0.70 -9.48
C SER A 33 0.93 -1.13 -8.68
N HIS A 34 0.77 -2.45 -8.53
CA HIS A 34 -0.25 -3.05 -7.67
C HIS A 34 0.09 -2.85 -6.18
N PRO A 35 -0.89 -2.99 -5.26
CA PRO A 35 -0.61 -3.02 -3.82
C PRO A 35 0.49 -4.03 -3.48
N LYS A 36 1.36 -3.69 -2.52
CA LYS A 36 2.51 -4.50 -2.14
C LYS A 36 2.33 -4.99 -0.72
N SER A 37 2.18 -6.30 -0.54
CA SER A 37 2.19 -6.90 0.80
C SER A 37 3.59 -6.83 1.41
N LYS A 38 4.61 -7.01 0.57
CA LYS A 38 6.05 -6.88 0.87
C LYS A 38 6.80 -6.32 -0.34
N LEU A 39 8.06 -5.92 -0.14
CA LEU A 39 8.99 -5.58 -1.20
C LEU A 39 10.05 -6.66 -1.36
N SER A 40 10.38 -6.97 -2.61
CA SER A 40 11.51 -7.83 -2.98
C SER A 40 12.49 -7.02 -3.83
N VAL A 41 13.79 -7.23 -3.63
CA VAL A 41 14.86 -6.56 -4.40
C VAL A 41 14.74 -6.85 -5.91
N ASP A 42 14.12 -7.97 -6.28
CA ASP A 42 13.91 -8.39 -7.67
C ASP A 42 12.75 -7.65 -8.35
N ASP A 43 11.97 -6.86 -7.61
CA ASP A 43 10.87 -6.11 -8.20
C ASP A 43 11.38 -5.13 -9.27
N SER A 44 10.88 -5.32 -10.49
CA SER A 44 11.26 -4.56 -11.68
C SER A 44 10.84 -3.09 -11.66
N MET A 45 10.00 -2.70 -10.69
CA MET A 45 9.51 -1.34 -10.47
C MET A 45 10.33 -0.56 -9.44
N LEU A 46 11.24 -1.22 -8.71
CA LEU A 46 12.15 -0.52 -7.80
C LEU A 46 13.24 0.22 -8.56
N THR A 47 13.62 1.39 -8.04
CA THR A 47 14.75 2.14 -8.58
C THR A 47 16.07 1.46 -8.24
N LYS A 48 17.10 1.65 -9.08
CA LYS A 48 18.45 1.14 -8.81
C LYS A 48 18.98 1.62 -7.45
N ALA A 49 18.76 2.89 -7.12
CA ALA A 49 19.16 3.45 -5.82
C ALA A 49 18.50 2.74 -4.62
N CYS A 50 17.25 2.29 -4.76
CA CYS A 50 16.56 1.50 -3.74
C CYS A 50 17.16 0.10 -3.59
N LYS A 51 17.46 -0.57 -4.71
CA LYS A 51 18.09 -1.90 -4.70
C LYS A 51 19.49 -1.85 -4.08
N ASP A 52 20.26 -0.82 -4.42
CA ASP A 52 21.65 -0.66 -4.01
C ASP A 52 21.80 0.03 -2.63
N ALA A 53 20.69 0.41 -1.97
CA ALA A 53 20.71 1.16 -0.71
C ALA A 53 21.38 0.39 0.44
N GLU A 54 21.18 -0.93 0.47
CA GLU A 54 21.81 -1.87 1.39
C GLU A 54 21.72 -3.29 0.81
N LYS A 55 22.28 -4.30 1.50
CA LYS A 55 22.07 -5.70 1.11
C LYS A 55 20.77 -6.21 1.73
N TRP A 56 19.81 -6.59 0.90
CA TRP A 56 18.52 -7.13 1.34
C TRP A 56 17.89 -7.96 0.22
N GLU A 57 17.01 -8.89 0.58
CA GLU A 57 16.24 -9.72 -0.36
C GLU A 57 14.76 -9.35 -0.33
N GLU A 58 14.21 -9.28 0.89
CA GLU A 58 12.82 -8.92 1.15
C GLU A 58 12.72 -7.92 2.32
N LYS A 59 11.72 -7.04 2.26
CA LYS A 59 11.38 -6.10 3.34
C LYS A 59 9.87 -6.02 3.53
N ASP A 60 9.44 -5.92 4.78
CA ASP A 60 8.09 -5.49 5.10
C ASP A 60 7.90 -4.05 4.62
N ILE A 61 6.68 -3.72 4.20
CA ILE A 61 6.29 -2.37 3.82
C ILE A 61 5.16 -1.90 4.72
N ILE A 62 5.27 -0.69 5.26
CA ILE A 62 4.21 -0.04 6.03
C ILE A 62 3.56 1.06 5.19
N TYR A 63 2.24 1.03 5.11
CA TYR A 63 1.44 2.08 4.49
C TYR A 63 1.08 3.13 5.55
N ILE A 64 1.52 4.36 5.31
CA ILE A 64 1.22 5.52 6.15
C ILE A 64 0.25 6.43 5.38
N VAL A 65 -1.02 6.44 5.81
CA VAL A 65 -2.09 7.15 5.11
C VAL A 65 -2.54 8.33 5.96
N GLY A 66 -2.37 9.55 5.43
CA GLY A 66 -2.77 10.79 6.08
C GLY A 66 -3.97 11.45 5.39
N VAL A 67 -4.97 11.85 6.17
CA VAL A 67 -6.04 12.76 5.72
C VAL A 67 -5.67 14.17 6.13
N VAL A 68 -5.55 15.07 5.16
CA VAL A 68 -5.29 16.49 5.42
C VAL A 68 -6.51 17.33 5.07
N ASP A 69 -6.78 18.37 5.85
CA ASP A 69 -7.80 19.35 5.50
C ASP A 69 -7.30 20.36 4.44
N LYS A 70 -8.19 21.27 4.00
CA LYS A 70 -7.85 22.32 3.02
C LYS A 70 -6.74 23.27 3.50
N LYS A 71 -6.54 23.38 4.82
CA LYS A 71 -5.48 24.19 5.45
C LYS A 71 -4.18 23.38 5.65
N LYS A 72 -4.13 22.14 5.15
CA LYS A 72 -3.02 21.18 5.26
C LYS A 72 -2.75 20.70 6.69
N ASN A 73 -3.74 20.77 7.58
CA ASN A 73 -3.63 20.14 8.90
C ASN A 73 -3.90 18.64 8.77
N LEU A 74 -3.06 17.82 9.38
CA LEU A 74 -3.27 16.38 9.47
C LEU A 74 -4.42 16.09 10.46
N LYS A 75 -5.52 15.51 9.96
CA LYS A 75 -6.72 15.19 10.75
C LYS A 75 -6.78 13.73 11.14
N HIS A 76 -6.32 12.85 10.25
CA HIS A 76 -6.34 11.42 10.48
C HIS A 76 -5.04 10.80 9.96
N LEU A 77 -4.46 9.87 10.72
CA LEU A 77 -3.27 9.13 10.33
C LEU A 77 -3.48 7.63 10.58
N ALA A 78 -3.26 6.81 9.56
CA ALA A 78 -3.30 5.37 9.67
C ALA A 78 -1.94 4.78 9.30
N MET A 79 -1.51 3.76 10.05
CA MET A 79 -0.32 2.97 9.73
C MET A 79 -0.66 1.48 9.72
N VAL A 80 -0.48 0.81 8.59
CA VAL A 80 -0.78 -0.62 8.47
C VAL A 80 0.27 -1.29 7.60
N TYR A 81 0.75 -2.46 8.01
CA TYR A 81 1.67 -3.25 7.20
C TYR A 81 0.98 -3.85 5.97
N GLY A 82 1.69 -3.87 4.84
CA GLY A 82 1.18 -4.37 3.56
C GLY A 82 0.61 -5.78 3.65
N ILE A 83 1.27 -6.66 4.41
CA ILE A 83 0.89 -8.07 4.62
C ILE A 83 -0.50 -8.25 5.26
N ASP A 84 -1.01 -7.21 5.92
CA ASP A 84 -2.32 -7.19 6.56
C ASP A 84 -3.31 -6.28 5.83
N TYR A 85 -2.83 -5.47 4.89
CA TYR A 85 -3.65 -4.50 4.16
C TYR A 85 -4.04 -4.98 2.76
N CYS A 86 -3.18 -5.77 2.10
CA CYS A 86 -3.39 -6.23 0.73
C CYS A 86 -2.85 -7.64 0.50
N ALA A 87 -3.35 -8.31 -0.54
CA ALA A 87 -2.99 -9.68 -0.87
C ALA A 87 -1.58 -9.76 -1.47
N ASP A 88 -1.10 -10.98 -1.66
CA ASP A 88 0.21 -11.21 -2.29
C ASP A 88 0.19 -10.88 -3.79
N ALA A 89 1.36 -10.56 -4.32
CA ALA A 89 1.53 -10.07 -5.69
C ALA A 89 0.90 -10.99 -6.75
N GLU A 90 0.87 -12.31 -6.52
CA GLU A 90 0.26 -13.30 -7.39
C GLU A 90 -1.21 -12.97 -7.71
N CYS A 91 -1.97 -12.51 -6.72
CA CYS A 91 -3.38 -12.12 -6.88
C CYS A 91 -3.56 -11.09 -8.01
N TYR A 92 -2.69 -10.08 -8.03
CA TYR A 92 -2.75 -8.98 -8.98
C TYR A 92 -2.11 -9.34 -10.32
N LEU A 93 -0.99 -10.06 -10.30
CA LEU A 93 -0.25 -10.45 -11.50
C LEU A 93 -1.05 -11.42 -12.37
N LYS A 94 -1.84 -12.31 -11.76
CA LYS A 94 -2.74 -13.22 -12.49
C LYS A 94 -3.70 -12.44 -13.39
N ILE A 95 -4.41 -11.45 -12.83
CA ILE A 95 -5.35 -10.61 -13.59
C ILE A 95 -4.61 -9.74 -14.62
N LYS A 96 -3.46 -9.15 -14.25
CA LYS A 96 -2.64 -8.36 -15.18
C LYS A 96 -2.24 -9.16 -16.42
N ASN A 97 -1.80 -10.41 -16.23
CA ASN A 97 -1.37 -11.29 -17.32
C ASN A 97 -2.55 -11.69 -18.21
N GLN A 98 -3.69 -12.06 -17.62
CA GLN A 98 -4.92 -12.36 -18.38
C GLN A 98 -5.36 -11.18 -19.26
N ILE A 99 -5.30 -9.94 -18.74
CA ILE A 99 -5.60 -8.75 -19.53
C ILE A 99 -4.59 -8.56 -20.67
N LYS A 100 -3.29 -8.74 -20.39
CA LYS A 100 -2.23 -8.59 -21.38
C LYS A 100 -2.37 -9.61 -22.52
N GLU A 101 -2.66 -10.86 -22.20
CA GLU A 101 -2.94 -11.92 -23.18
C GLU A 101 -4.18 -11.59 -24.02
N GLY A 102 -5.27 -11.16 -23.39
CA GLY A 102 -6.49 -10.75 -24.09
C GLY A 102 -6.25 -9.61 -25.08
N ILE A 103 -5.47 -8.59 -24.68
CA ILE A 103 -5.09 -7.47 -25.56
C ILE A 103 -4.20 -7.95 -26.72
N GLY A 104 -3.20 -8.80 -26.44
CA GLY A 104 -2.26 -9.30 -27.45
C GLY A 104 -2.93 -10.14 -28.56
N ASN A 105 -4.08 -10.74 -28.28
CA ASN A 105 -4.83 -11.56 -29.24
C ASN A 105 -5.74 -10.74 -30.18
N ILE A 106 -5.76 -9.41 -30.08
CA ILE A 106 -6.55 -8.55 -30.98
C ILE A 106 -5.88 -8.50 -32.35
N GLY A 107 -6.51 -9.08 -33.37
CA GLY A 107 -6.02 -9.10 -34.74
C GLY A 107 -5.93 -7.71 -35.38
N GLY A 108 -4.94 -7.53 -36.27
CA GLY A 108 -4.78 -6.30 -37.07
C GLY A 108 -4.08 -5.14 -36.35
N ILE A 109 -3.53 -5.37 -35.15
CA ILE A 109 -2.87 -4.34 -34.34
C ILE A 109 -1.40 -4.72 -34.07
N GLN A 110 -0.47 -3.79 -34.31
CA GLN A 110 0.94 -4.00 -33.99
C GLN A 110 1.22 -3.67 -32.52
N PHE A 111 1.22 -4.70 -31.68
CA PHE A 111 1.60 -4.59 -30.27
C PHE A 111 3.11 -4.57 -30.09
N ALA A 112 3.58 -3.76 -29.15
CA ALA A 112 4.95 -3.82 -28.63
C ALA A 112 4.97 -4.41 -27.23
N GLU A 113 5.95 -5.28 -26.94
CA GLU A 113 6.18 -5.73 -25.57
C GLU A 113 6.56 -4.56 -24.67
N THR A 114 5.84 -4.45 -23.55
CA THR A 114 6.16 -3.47 -22.50
C THR A 114 5.97 -4.10 -21.12
N LYS A 115 6.51 -3.42 -20.09
CA LYS A 115 6.22 -3.72 -18.67
C LYS A 115 4.76 -3.39 -18.27
N GLU A 116 4.03 -2.69 -19.14
CA GLU A 116 2.65 -2.24 -18.95
C GLU A 116 1.64 -3.24 -19.56
N LEU A 117 0.36 -2.85 -19.63
CA LEU A 117 -0.69 -3.72 -20.18
C LEU A 117 -0.60 -3.84 -21.70
N GLY A 118 -0.15 -2.78 -22.38
CA GLY A 118 0.06 -2.82 -23.81
C GLY A 118 0.48 -1.48 -24.39
N ARG A 119 1.10 -1.53 -25.57
CA ARG A 119 1.35 -0.37 -26.41
C ARG A 119 1.04 -0.75 -27.85
N VAL A 120 0.22 0.08 -28.49
CA VAL A 120 -0.12 -0.04 -29.91
C VAL A 120 0.58 1.08 -30.65
N ASN A 121 1.36 0.76 -31.67
CA ASN A 121 2.05 1.77 -32.48
C ASN A 121 1.35 1.96 -33.83
N ARG A 122 1.66 3.06 -34.51
CA ARG A 122 1.33 3.31 -35.93
C ARG A 122 -0.19 3.28 -36.20
N ILE A 123 -0.94 3.99 -35.36
CA ILE A 123 -2.41 3.99 -35.43
C ILE A 123 -2.92 4.90 -36.54
N ASP A 124 -2.25 6.03 -36.74
CA ASP A 124 -2.59 6.98 -37.78
C ASP A 124 -1.99 6.59 -39.15
N PRO A 125 -2.56 7.07 -40.28
CA PRO A 125 -2.06 6.76 -41.63
C PRO A 125 -0.61 7.16 -41.92
N LEU A 126 -0.05 8.14 -41.20
CA LEU A 126 1.36 8.55 -41.30
C LEU A 126 2.28 7.65 -40.46
N ASN A 127 1.74 6.73 -39.66
CA ASN A 127 2.46 5.78 -38.80
C ASN A 127 3.30 6.44 -37.69
N ILE A 128 2.92 7.62 -37.20
CA ILE A 128 3.72 8.40 -36.21
C ILE A 128 3.17 8.36 -34.77
N THR A 129 1.96 7.86 -34.56
CA THR A 129 1.29 7.81 -33.25
C THR A 129 1.46 6.48 -32.54
N TYR A 130 1.23 6.50 -31.22
CA TYR A 130 1.07 5.31 -30.42
C TYR A 130 -0.01 5.52 -29.34
N LEU A 131 -0.74 4.46 -29.01
CA LEU A 131 -1.63 4.37 -27.85
C LEU A 131 -0.93 3.56 -26.77
N ARG A 132 -0.97 4.10 -25.55
CA ARG A 132 -0.41 3.46 -24.37
C ARG A 132 -1.54 2.99 -23.46
N VAL A 133 -1.52 1.71 -23.07
CA VAL A 133 -2.50 1.12 -22.18
C VAL A 133 -1.84 0.81 -20.84
N ARG A 134 -2.25 1.54 -19.80
CA ARG A 134 -1.77 1.41 -18.42
C ARG A 134 -2.88 0.98 -17.49
N GLY A 135 -2.56 0.07 -16.57
CA GLY A 135 -3.42 -0.17 -15.41
C GLY A 135 -3.17 0.90 -14.35
N MET A 136 -4.25 1.43 -13.78
CA MET A 136 -4.20 2.20 -12.53
C MET A 136 -4.80 1.33 -11.44
N TRP A 137 -4.04 1.11 -10.37
CA TRP A 137 -4.54 0.35 -9.23
C TRP A 137 -5.13 1.31 -8.20
N GLY A 138 -6.20 0.86 -7.56
CA GLY A 138 -6.80 1.54 -6.41
C GLY A 138 -6.91 0.56 -5.26
N ILE A 139 -6.86 1.07 -4.03
CA ILE A 139 -7.16 0.31 -2.82
C ILE A 139 -7.98 1.17 -1.87
N GLU A 140 -8.99 0.58 -1.24
CA GLU A 140 -9.77 1.29 -0.22
C GLU A 140 -8.88 1.73 0.93
N ASN A 141 -9.11 2.93 1.49
CA ASN A 141 -8.26 3.45 2.56
C ASN A 141 -8.35 2.58 3.84
N PRO A 142 -7.35 2.64 4.74
CA PRO A 142 -7.32 1.78 5.91
C PRO A 142 -8.54 1.92 6.83
N TRP A 143 -9.13 3.12 6.95
CA TRP A 143 -10.33 3.30 7.78
C TRP A 143 -11.55 2.58 7.22
N PHE A 144 -11.65 2.46 5.89
CA PHE A 144 -12.70 1.66 5.26
C PHE A 144 -12.42 0.17 5.43
N VAL A 145 -11.20 -0.28 5.12
CA VAL A 145 -10.81 -1.70 5.20
C VAL A 145 -10.97 -2.25 6.61
N PHE A 146 -10.64 -1.46 7.63
CA PHE A 146 -10.65 -1.85 9.04
C PHE A 146 -11.81 -1.26 9.84
N ASN A 147 -12.90 -0.85 9.19
CA ASN A 147 -14.08 -0.26 9.86
C ASN A 147 -14.74 -1.18 10.91
N TYR A 148 -14.49 -2.48 10.82
CA TYR A 148 -15.02 -3.51 11.72
C TYR A 148 -14.26 -3.62 13.05
N ILE A 149 -13.10 -2.97 13.18
CA ILE A 149 -12.30 -2.94 14.42
C ILE A 149 -12.03 -1.52 14.93
N TYR A 150 -12.12 -0.51 14.07
CA TYR A 150 -11.82 0.87 14.45
C TYR A 150 -12.72 1.86 13.73
N GLN A 151 -13.26 2.82 14.48
CA GLN A 151 -13.98 3.97 13.94
C GLN A 151 -13.34 5.25 14.47
N ARG A 152 -13.18 6.24 13.57
CA ARG A 152 -12.65 7.56 13.92
C ARG A 152 -13.68 8.31 14.77
N ASN A 153 -13.21 8.98 15.82
CA ASN A 153 -14.02 9.96 16.53
C ASN A 153 -13.90 11.31 15.81
N MET A 154 -14.97 11.73 15.14
CA MET A 154 -14.99 12.96 14.34
C MET A 154 -15.06 14.24 15.17
N GLU A 155 -15.30 14.15 16.48
CA GLU A 155 -15.21 15.29 17.41
C GLU A 155 -13.77 15.62 17.77
N LYS A 156 -12.85 14.66 17.60
CA LYS A 156 -11.41 14.85 17.86
C LYS A 156 -10.75 15.64 16.74
N SER A 157 -9.85 16.53 17.13
CA SER A 157 -9.07 17.35 16.21
C SER A 157 -8.07 16.51 15.40
N PHE A 158 -7.61 15.38 15.98
CA PHE A 158 -6.74 14.40 15.36
C PHE A 158 -7.12 12.98 15.76
N ASN A 159 -7.04 12.04 14.82
CA ASN A 159 -7.18 10.61 15.08
C ASN A 159 -5.98 9.84 14.49
N PHE A 160 -5.47 8.89 15.23
CA PHE A 160 -4.43 7.97 14.81
C PHE A 160 -4.88 6.53 15.04
N MET A 161 -4.58 5.67 14.06
CA MET A 161 -4.63 4.22 14.20
C MET A 161 -3.35 3.60 13.65
N ALA A 162 -2.83 2.59 14.32
CA ALA A 162 -1.86 1.67 13.75
C ALA A 162 -2.27 0.23 14.03
N ILE A 163 -2.12 -0.63 13.04
CA ILE A 163 -2.39 -2.07 13.14
C ILE A 163 -1.10 -2.81 12.85
N ILE A 164 -0.71 -3.66 13.80
CA ILE A 164 0.51 -4.46 13.74
C ILE A 164 0.13 -5.88 14.11
N ASN A 165 0.27 -6.84 13.19
CA ASN A 165 0.03 -8.24 13.52
C ASN A 165 0.98 -8.74 14.61
N GLU A 166 0.58 -9.81 15.29
CA GLU A 166 1.30 -10.37 16.43
C GLU A 166 2.74 -10.77 16.08
N ASP A 167 2.99 -11.38 14.91
CA ASP A 167 4.33 -11.77 14.46
C ASP A 167 5.26 -10.56 14.34
N LYS A 168 4.79 -9.49 13.70
CA LYS A 168 5.55 -8.24 13.54
C LYS A 168 5.72 -7.52 14.87
N TRP A 169 4.69 -7.48 15.71
CA TRP A 169 4.77 -6.90 17.05
C TRP A 169 5.86 -7.56 17.89
N ASN A 170 5.90 -8.89 17.88
CA ASN A 170 6.88 -9.68 18.63
C ASN A 170 8.31 -9.55 18.08
N SER A 171 8.49 -9.06 16.85
CA SER A 171 9.81 -8.76 16.28
C SER A 171 10.45 -7.48 16.84
N PHE A 172 9.65 -6.60 17.46
CA PHE A 172 10.14 -5.33 18.00
C PHE A 172 10.69 -5.48 19.41
N ASN A 173 11.84 -4.87 19.68
CA ASN A 173 12.52 -4.91 20.99
C ASN A 173 12.13 -3.77 21.94
N ASN A 174 11.23 -2.89 21.52
CA ASN A 174 10.90 -1.64 22.20
C ASN A 174 9.40 -1.48 22.52
N THR A 175 8.61 -2.55 22.37
CA THR A 175 7.16 -2.56 22.65
C THR A 175 6.84 -2.14 24.07
N ASP A 176 7.64 -2.56 25.05
CA ASP A 176 7.49 -2.17 26.47
C ASP A 176 7.52 -0.65 26.67
N LYS A 177 8.32 0.09 25.88
CA LYS A 177 8.38 1.55 25.97
C LYS A 177 7.06 2.18 25.54
N LEU A 178 6.38 1.59 24.55
CA LEU A 178 5.09 2.05 24.07
C LEU A 178 3.96 1.72 25.06
N LEU A 179 4.01 0.52 25.66
CA LEU A 179 3.06 0.11 26.71
C LEU A 179 3.16 1.00 27.95
N ALA A 180 4.37 1.40 28.34
CA ALA A 180 4.61 2.23 29.52
C ALA A 180 4.08 3.67 29.43
N ILE A 181 3.79 4.18 28.23
CA ILE A 181 3.32 5.56 28.01
C ILE A 181 1.83 5.66 27.70
N GLN A 182 1.07 4.57 27.87
CA GLN A 182 -0.39 4.58 27.69
C GLN A 182 -1.07 5.54 28.67
N ASP A 183 -2.07 6.26 28.19
CA ASP A 183 -2.87 7.21 28.96
C ASP A 183 -4.32 7.26 28.42
N SER A 184 -5.08 8.29 28.78
CA SER A 184 -6.45 8.45 28.28
C SER A 184 -6.56 8.76 26.78
N LYS A 185 -5.45 9.13 26.13
CA LYS A 185 -5.37 9.46 24.70
C LYS A 185 -4.75 8.34 23.89
N LEU A 186 -3.77 7.61 24.44
CA LEU A 186 -3.06 6.49 23.82
C LEU A 186 -3.54 5.15 24.37
N ALA A 187 -4.25 4.37 23.54
CA ALA A 187 -4.71 3.04 23.91
C ALA A 187 -4.16 1.98 22.96
N ILE A 188 -3.80 0.82 23.52
CA ILE A 188 -3.32 -0.35 22.79
C ILE A 188 -4.21 -1.52 23.19
N SER A 189 -4.78 -2.20 22.20
CA SER A 189 -5.69 -3.33 22.42
C SER A 189 -5.38 -4.51 21.51
N ASP A 190 -5.75 -5.70 21.98
CA ASP A 190 -5.73 -6.92 21.19
C ASP A 190 -6.97 -7.01 20.30
N ILE A 191 -6.75 -7.26 19.02
CA ILE A 191 -7.78 -7.36 17.99
C ILE A 191 -7.54 -8.56 17.08
N LYS A 192 -8.56 -8.90 16.27
CA LYS A 192 -8.45 -9.87 15.19
C LYS A 192 -8.73 -9.21 13.86
N ILE A 193 -7.83 -9.42 12.90
CA ILE A 193 -7.93 -8.86 11.54
C ILE A 193 -8.08 -9.97 10.50
N LYS A 194 -8.79 -9.68 9.42
CA LYS A 194 -8.93 -10.58 8.28
C LYS A 194 -7.60 -10.70 7.53
N ASN A 195 -7.21 -11.92 7.15
CA ASN A 195 -6.08 -12.14 6.26
C ASN A 195 -6.45 -11.73 4.81
N PRO A 196 -5.70 -10.82 4.15
CA PRO A 196 -5.99 -10.39 2.79
C PRO A 196 -6.02 -11.51 1.74
N ASN A 197 -5.25 -12.58 1.94
CA ASN A 197 -5.22 -13.74 1.04
C ASN A 197 -6.35 -14.74 1.32
N ASN A 198 -6.94 -14.73 2.53
CA ASN A 198 -8.07 -15.58 2.89
C ASN A 198 -8.87 -14.95 4.04
N PRO A 199 -9.94 -14.19 3.74
CA PRO A 199 -10.69 -13.43 4.74
C PRO A 199 -11.39 -14.28 5.81
N ALA A 200 -11.58 -15.59 5.59
CA ALA A 200 -12.13 -16.51 6.59
C ALA A 200 -11.13 -16.81 7.72
N ARG A 201 -9.84 -16.56 7.50
CA ARG A 201 -8.79 -16.70 8.50
C ARG A 201 -8.54 -15.36 9.16
N LEU A 202 -8.68 -15.33 10.48
CA LEU A 202 -8.33 -14.18 11.29
C LEU A 202 -6.90 -14.30 11.82
N ARG A 203 -6.20 -13.17 11.94
CA ARG A 203 -4.89 -13.05 12.58
C ARG A 203 -5.01 -12.19 13.82
N ASN A 204 -4.25 -12.52 14.86
CA ASN A 204 -4.11 -11.66 16.02
C ASN A 204 -3.26 -10.44 15.65
N ALA A 205 -3.65 -9.28 16.19
CA ALA A 205 -2.94 -8.04 15.98
C ALA A 205 -3.12 -7.10 17.18
N LYS A 206 -2.22 -6.12 17.29
CA LYS A 206 -2.35 -4.98 18.17
C LYS A 206 -2.95 -3.81 17.40
N LEU A 207 -3.98 -3.19 17.97
CA LEU A 207 -4.51 -1.90 17.54
C LEU A 207 -3.97 -0.83 18.48
N ILE A 208 -3.19 0.09 17.93
CA ILE A 208 -2.70 1.27 18.64
C ILE A 208 -3.54 2.45 18.19
N THR A 209 -4.10 3.22 19.12
CA THR A 209 -4.90 4.40 18.82
C THR A 209 -4.40 5.61 19.60
N TYR A 210 -4.44 6.77 18.97
CA TYR A 210 -4.15 8.04 19.62
C TYR A 210 -5.09 9.14 19.13
N HIS A 211 -5.46 10.09 19.97
CA HIS A 211 -6.33 11.19 19.55
C HIS A 211 -6.03 12.49 20.32
N LEU A 212 -6.34 13.62 19.68
CA LEU A 212 -6.28 14.97 20.27
C LEU A 212 -7.66 15.61 20.30
#